data_AF-A0ABD6YKB3-F1
#
_entry.id   AF-A0ABD6YKB3-F1
#
_cell.length_a   1.000
_cell.length_b   1.000
_cell.length_c   1.000
_cell.angle_alpha   90.00
_cell.angle_beta   90.00
_cell.angle_gamma   90.00
#
_symmetry.space_group_name_H-M   'P 1'
#
loop_
_entity.id
_entity.type
_entity.pdbx_description
1 polymer ?
#
loop_
_entity_poly.entity_id
_entity_poly.type
_entity_poly.pdbx_seq_one_letter_code
_entity_poly.pdbx_strand_id
1 'polypeptide(L)'
;MKLYIQRVTTLAAVSSFLWTTSCRSSDTENTLATGGPVTISAILDGVEFGGQTGNPQASTGKISIAENNKQSHTTMLDASTFITVEAITDNPVPQASAKLNTMAAIAPVIPDTDINKLALPIGTRVRIAAYLGTSTITDQTKDYIVRTNGVLEPENGALTLTHNQPYTLVVYSNGTPTLPPHSSNIAYTYDTNYTDLQKDFMYRKYINYVPNGGLGTNNIVIRLQHKTTQIVANLNFADNITSINSPAIGTNYLDGTINLNNNSISTEGYVANGTKTGTVPLTIATQTLHTAIATPVKINGASGAAGATITGSFTAQINSTDFNNVPVSRNINAPFLIKPGYKTTLNIVQGRCGANIDGVNRYFMCHNLGADYTVNPFDTGKISSITGAKYVWGADTESLSQADDQVSNGTGFPGPSVSVLSPGATSGAWTATRGPKDPCPSGYRVPTIAELKALMNQSNNTQTKISTISGAFPPGTFANAFLLTSTIDSNFKMTVPLAGARIITTNTPTSGQAQQNVTRGISGSYWSSEISGFNAQYMVITDTSGPNNNVGAVNTGMSVRCIQAIN
;
A
#
# COMPACT_ATOMS: atom_id res chain seq x y z
N MET A 1 92.64 -53.72 7.88
CA MET A 1 91.58 -54.65 8.36
C MET A 1 90.45 -54.55 7.33
N LYS A 2 90.53 -55.32 6.21
CA LYS A 2 89.74 -56.55 5.92
C LYS A 2 88.25 -56.34 6.25
N LEU A 3 87.28 -56.36 5.33
CA LEU A 3 86.97 -57.24 4.18
C LEU A 3 86.23 -56.46 3.06
N TYR A 4 86.60 -56.52 1.77
CA TYR A 4 86.30 -57.51 0.71
C TYR A 4 84.82 -57.50 0.22
N ILE A 5 84.54 -56.87 -0.94
CA ILE A 5 84.34 -57.42 -2.32
C ILE A 5 82.83 -57.56 -2.63
N GLN A 6 82.28 -57.06 -3.75
CA GLN A 6 82.53 -57.55 -5.11
C GLN A 6 82.08 -56.56 -6.21
N ARG A 7 82.94 -56.42 -7.24
CA ARG A 7 82.72 -55.79 -8.55
C ARG A 7 81.66 -56.54 -9.37
N VAL A 8 81.04 -56.00 -10.42
CA VAL A 8 81.47 -56.10 -11.85
C VAL A 8 80.30 -55.47 -12.65
N THR A 9 80.42 -54.24 -13.19
CA THR A 9 80.97 -53.77 -14.49
C THR A 9 80.03 -53.79 -15.69
N THR A 10 80.07 -52.65 -16.41
CA THR A 10 79.95 -52.44 -17.88
C THR A 10 78.56 -52.60 -18.49
N LEU A 11 78.05 -51.71 -19.36
CA LEU A 11 78.73 -51.14 -20.54
C LEU A 11 77.88 -49.99 -21.16
N ALA A 12 78.57 -48.94 -21.62
CA ALA A 12 78.29 -48.09 -22.81
C ALA A 12 76.95 -47.35 -22.96
N ALA A 13 76.86 -46.15 -23.54
CA ALA A 13 77.81 -45.13 -23.99
C ALA A 13 76.91 -43.93 -24.37
N VAL A 14 77.16 -42.74 -23.82
CA VAL A 14 77.81 -41.60 -24.49
C VAL A 14 76.93 -40.90 -25.54
N SER A 15 76.47 -39.70 -25.20
CA SER A 15 76.67 -38.46 -26.00
C SER A 15 76.06 -37.29 -25.21
N SER A 16 76.84 -36.57 -24.38
CA SER A 16 77.72 -35.44 -24.77
C SER A 16 76.86 -34.29 -25.33
N PHE A 17 76.61 -33.17 -24.64
CA PHE A 17 77.49 -32.00 -24.41
C PHE A 17 76.54 -30.95 -23.75
N LEU A 18 76.81 -30.22 -22.66
CA LEU A 18 77.79 -29.16 -22.46
C LEU A 18 77.73 -28.69 -20.99
N TRP A 19 78.90 -28.41 -20.43
CA TRP A 19 79.13 -27.65 -19.21
C TRP A 19 78.77 -26.16 -19.50
N THR A 20 78.34 -25.30 -18.58
CA THR A 20 79.03 -24.84 -17.37
C THR A 20 78.09 -24.03 -16.46
N THR A 21 78.18 -24.33 -15.16
CA THR A 21 78.16 -23.45 -13.97
C THR A 21 77.82 -21.95 -14.10
N SER A 22 76.68 -21.60 -13.50
CA SER A 22 76.47 -20.60 -12.43
C SER A 22 76.99 -19.16 -12.59
N CYS A 23 76.02 -18.25 -12.76
CA CYS A 23 75.89 -17.04 -11.95
C CYS A 23 74.49 -17.07 -11.32
N ARG A 24 74.40 -16.92 -9.99
CA ARG A 24 73.13 -16.67 -9.29
C ARG A 24 72.53 -15.37 -9.83
N SER A 25 71.48 -15.45 -10.66
CA SER A 25 70.46 -14.41 -10.69
C SER A 25 69.54 -14.66 -9.51
N SER A 26 69.27 -13.59 -8.77
CA SER A 26 68.06 -13.46 -7.96
C SER A 26 66.86 -13.55 -8.90
N ASP A 27 66.44 -14.77 -9.23
CA ASP A 27 65.17 -15.01 -9.90
C ASP A 27 64.08 -14.63 -8.91
N THR A 28 63.51 -13.47 -9.18
CA THR A 28 62.22 -13.08 -8.66
C THR A 28 61.23 -14.01 -9.33
N GLU A 29 61.08 -15.22 -8.77
CA GLU A 29 60.10 -16.21 -9.18
C GLU A 29 58.70 -15.56 -9.12
N ASN A 30 58.19 -15.33 -10.32
CA ASN A 30 56.78 -15.28 -10.65
C ASN A 30 55.94 -14.11 -10.09
N THR A 31 56.24 -12.90 -10.55
CA THR A 31 55.19 -11.89 -10.77
C THR A 31 54.82 -11.80 -12.25
N LEU A 32 54.38 -12.90 -12.88
CA LEU A 32 53.42 -12.77 -13.98
C LEU A 32 52.04 -12.52 -13.39
N ALA A 33 51.83 -11.30 -12.90
CA ALA A 33 50.51 -10.72 -12.75
C ALA A 33 49.97 -10.30 -14.14
N THR A 34 49.99 -11.21 -15.11
CA THR A 34 49.41 -11.00 -16.44
C THR A 34 48.24 -11.96 -16.62
N GLY A 35 47.19 -11.76 -15.81
CA GLY A 35 45.93 -12.45 -16.05
C GLY A 35 45.29 -11.90 -17.32
N GLY A 36 44.97 -12.79 -18.25
CA GLY A 36 44.18 -12.44 -19.43
C GLY A 36 42.73 -12.09 -19.07
N PRO A 37 41.90 -11.77 -20.08
CA PRO A 37 40.45 -11.70 -19.91
C PRO A 37 39.91 -13.02 -19.35
N VAL A 38 38.99 -12.96 -18.39
CA VAL A 38 38.31 -14.13 -17.81
C VAL A 38 36.88 -14.24 -18.32
N THR A 39 36.41 -15.47 -18.52
CA THR A 39 35.06 -15.73 -19.02
C THR A 39 34.01 -15.58 -17.91
N ILE A 40 32.88 -14.97 -18.25
CA ILE A 40 31.70 -14.86 -17.39
C ILE A 40 30.64 -15.88 -17.85
N SER A 41 30.15 -16.67 -16.90
CA SER A 41 29.01 -17.58 -17.08
C SER A 41 27.89 -17.12 -16.15
N ALA A 42 26.64 -17.11 -16.64
CA ALA A 42 25.54 -16.53 -15.90
C ALA A 42 24.32 -17.47 -15.81
N ILE A 43 23.63 -17.43 -14.68
CA ILE A 43 22.33 -18.07 -14.47
C ILE A 43 21.33 -16.98 -14.11
N LEU A 44 20.20 -16.97 -14.80
CA LEU A 44 19.04 -16.16 -14.49
C LEU A 44 18.17 -16.91 -13.50
N ASP A 45 18.22 -16.45 -12.26
CA ASP A 45 17.43 -17.00 -11.18
C ASP A 45 15.93 -16.71 -11.38
N GLY A 46 15.58 -15.57 -11.97
CA GLY A 46 14.21 -15.23 -12.36
C GLY A 46 13.99 -13.74 -12.51
N VAL A 47 12.72 -13.34 -12.63
CA VAL A 47 12.27 -11.95 -12.53
C VAL A 47 11.34 -11.75 -11.34
N GLU A 48 11.39 -10.56 -10.75
CA GLU A 48 10.57 -10.20 -9.61
C GLU A 48 9.93 -8.81 -9.78
N PHE A 49 8.72 -8.65 -9.24
CA PHE A 49 8.28 -7.34 -8.81
C PHE A 49 8.88 -7.12 -7.43
N GLY A 50 9.61 -6.02 -7.27
CA GLY A 50 10.24 -5.71 -6.01
C GLY A 50 9.20 -5.43 -4.94
N GLY A 51 9.71 -5.29 -3.73
CA GLY A 51 8.90 -4.80 -2.64
C GLY A 51 9.67 -3.74 -1.84
N GLN A 52 8.96 -2.85 -1.15
CA GLN A 52 9.57 -1.66 -0.55
C GLN A 52 10.74 -2.06 0.38
N THR A 53 11.91 -1.45 0.23
CA THR A 53 12.88 -1.42 1.32
C THR A 53 12.76 -0.04 1.92
N GLY A 54 12.34 0.06 3.18
CA GLY A 54 12.84 1.16 4.01
C GLY A 54 14.37 1.12 3.95
N ASN A 55 15.03 2.27 3.95
CA ASN A 55 16.50 2.34 3.94
C ASN A 55 17.05 1.33 4.96
N PRO A 56 17.87 0.34 4.56
CA PRO A 56 18.52 -0.52 5.53
C PRO A 56 19.46 0.37 6.35
N GLN A 57 19.05 0.74 7.56
CA GLN A 57 19.97 1.29 8.54
C GLN A 57 20.80 0.13 9.07
N ALA A 58 22.07 0.08 8.65
CA ALA A 58 22.99 -1.03 8.88
C ALA A 58 23.42 -1.26 10.35
N SER A 59 22.68 -0.79 11.37
CA SER A 59 23.10 -0.99 12.77
C SER A 59 22.02 -1.18 13.82
N THR A 60 20.73 -1.22 13.48
CA THR A 60 19.70 -1.55 14.47
C THR A 60 18.75 -2.57 13.87
N GLY A 61 18.72 -3.79 14.42
CA GLY A 61 17.86 -4.89 14.00
C GLY A 61 16.36 -4.66 14.27
N LYS A 62 15.87 -3.44 14.08
CA LYS A 62 14.47 -3.05 14.16
C LYS A 62 14.12 -2.21 12.95
N ILE A 63 13.47 -2.84 11.98
CA ILE A 63 12.78 -2.13 10.91
C ILE A 63 11.44 -1.66 11.49
N SER A 64 11.30 -0.35 11.67
CA SER A 64 9.99 0.27 11.80
C SER A 64 9.25 0.05 10.49
N ILE A 65 8.23 -0.82 10.48
CA ILE A 65 7.31 -0.95 9.35
C ILE A 65 6.61 0.39 9.24
N ALA A 66 7.00 1.23 8.30
CA ALA A 66 6.27 2.47 8.04
C ALA A 66 4.84 2.09 7.61
N GLU A 67 3.84 2.59 8.33
CA GLU A 67 2.41 2.50 8.01
C GLU A 67 2.04 3.08 6.63
N ASN A 68 3.02 3.63 5.90
CA ASN A 68 2.87 4.41 4.67
C ASN A 68 2.59 3.59 3.38
N ASN A 69 2.47 2.26 3.45
CA ASN A 69 2.25 1.42 2.26
C ASN A 69 0.77 1.12 1.96
N LYS A 70 -0.14 1.55 2.84
CA LYS A 70 -1.58 1.42 2.66
C LYS A 70 -2.18 2.79 2.34
N GLN A 71 -2.92 2.88 1.25
CA GLN A 71 -3.75 4.03 0.90
C GLN A 71 -5.18 3.55 0.74
N SER A 72 -6.15 4.35 1.19
CA SER A 72 -7.56 4.01 1.07
C SER A 72 -8.36 5.19 0.55
N HIS A 73 -9.25 4.93 -0.38
CA HIS A 73 -10.26 5.89 -0.83
C HIS A 73 -11.65 5.30 -0.60
N THR A 74 -12.53 6.05 0.07
CA THR A 74 -13.89 5.61 0.35
C THR A 74 -14.91 6.44 -0.41
N THR A 75 -15.89 5.76 -1.00
CA THR A 75 -17.05 6.37 -1.65
C THR A 75 -18.31 5.85 -0.97
N MET A 76 -19.11 6.76 -0.40
CA MET A 76 -20.44 6.40 0.12
C MET A 76 -21.38 6.08 -1.04
N LEU A 77 -22.12 4.99 -0.91
CA LEU A 77 -23.16 4.57 -1.86
C LEU A 77 -24.54 5.08 -1.43
N ASP A 78 -24.77 5.03 -0.12
CA ASP A 78 -25.89 5.59 0.61
C ASP A 78 -25.40 5.95 2.02
N ALA A 79 -26.30 6.33 2.92
CA ALA A 79 -25.90 6.78 4.24
C ALA A 79 -25.27 5.67 5.12
N SER A 80 -25.62 4.40 4.87
CA SER A 80 -25.17 3.20 5.61
C SER A 80 -24.20 2.30 4.84
N THR A 81 -24.06 2.46 3.53
CA THR A 81 -23.25 1.58 2.67
C THR A 81 -22.16 2.36 1.96
N PHE A 82 -20.96 1.80 1.88
CA PHE A 82 -19.80 2.43 1.24
C PHE A 82 -18.93 1.39 0.53
N ILE A 83 -18.08 1.86 -0.38
CA ILE A 83 -17.00 1.07 -0.96
C ILE A 83 -15.68 1.74 -0.60
N THR A 84 -14.75 0.97 -0.05
CA THR A 84 -13.37 1.38 0.17
C THR A 84 -12.47 0.63 -0.81
N VAL A 85 -11.68 1.38 -1.57
CA VAL A 85 -10.56 0.83 -2.35
C VAL A 85 -9.31 1.02 -1.53
N GLU A 86 -8.72 -0.09 -1.08
CA GLU A 86 -7.47 -0.11 -0.34
C GLU A 86 -6.33 -0.56 -1.26
N ALA A 87 -5.37 0.32 -1.53
CA ALA A 87 -4.14 -0.01 -2.23
C ALA A 87 -3.04 -0.34 -1.22
N ILE A 88 -2.50 -1.55 -1.33
CA ILE A 88 -1.41 -2.05 -0.48
C ILE A 88 -0.24 -2.41 -1.39
N THR A 89 0.88 -1.71 -1.24
CA THR A 89 2.11 -2.05 -1.97
C THR A 89 2.98 -2.98 -1.15
N ASP A 90 3.39 -4.11 -1.73
CA ASP A 90 4.14 -5.15 -1.02
C ASP A 90 5.46 -4.58 -0.45
N ASN A 91 5.72 -4.89 0.82
CA ASN A 91 6.91 -4.51 1.58
C ASN A 91 7.59 -5.80 2.09
N PRO A 92 8.58 -6.34 1.38
CA PRO A 92 9.41 -7.41 1.84
C PRO A 92 10.18 -6.80 3.00
N VAL A 93 10.08 -7.44 4.15
CA VAL A 93 11.16 -7.35 5.11
C VAL A 93 12.38 -7.92 4.38
N PRO A 94 13.46 -7.16 4.13
CA PRO A 94 14.69 -7.75 3.64
C PRO A 94 15.15 -8.76 4.70
N GLN A 95 15.05 -10.05 4.41
CA GLN A 95 15.75 -11.03 5.22
C GLN A 95 17.24 -10.80 4.96
N ALA A 96 18.01 -10.68 6.04
CA ALA A 96 19.46 -10.57 5.95
C ALA A 96 19.96 -11.74 5.10
N SER A 97 20.61 -11.42 3.98
CA SER A 97 21.01 -12.35 2.93
C SER A 97 21.59 -13.64 3.51
N ALA A 98 20.82 -14.73 3.43
CA ALA A 98 21.36 -16.05 3.65
C ALA A 98 22.31 -16.36 2.48
N LYS A 99 23.59 -16.54 2.83
CA LYS A 99 24.69 -16.94 1.94
C LYS A 99 24.23 -17.92 0.87
N LEU A 100 24.23 -17.50 -0.40
CA LEU A 100 24.28 -18.45 -1.50
C LEU A 100 25.71 -19.00 -1.56
N ASN A 101 25.82 -20.31 -1.36
CA ASN A 101 27.06 -21.02 -1.10
C ASN A 101 28.14 -20.75 -2.17
N THR A 102 29.33 -20.34 -1.69
CA THR A 102 30.64 -20.42 -2.35
C THR A 102 30.69 -20.02 -3.84
N MET A 103 30.84 -18.72 -4.09
CA MET A 103 31.47 -18.24 -5.32
C MET A 103 32.75 -17.48 -4.96
N ALA A 104 33.85 -17.77 -5.66
CA ALA A 104 35.19 -17.23 -5.40
C ALA A 104 35.42 -15.82 -5.98
N ALA A 105 34.38 -15.16 -6.49
CA ALA A 105 34.34 -13.72 -6.79
C ALA A 105 33.42 -13.02 -5.78
N ILE A 106 33.57 -11.71 -5.56
CA ILE A 106 32.54 -10.95 -4.84
C ILE A 106 31.27 -11.03 -5.67
N ALA A 107 30.37 -11.94 -5.27
CA ALA A 107 29.14 -12.24 -5.99
C ALA A 107 28.25 -10.99 -6.00
N PRO A 108 27.48 -10.79 -7.08
CA PRO A 108 26.43 -9.78 -7.06
C PRO A 108 25.47 -10.02 -5.89
N VAL A 109 25.22 -8.99 -5.07
CA VAL A 109 24.28 -9.11 -3.94
C VAL A 109 22.86 -9.17 -4.49
N ILE A 110 22.21 -10.33 -4.37
CA ILE A 110 20.78 -10.51 -4.65
C ILE A 110 20.03 -10.29 -3.33
N PRO A 111 19.07 -9.35 -3.25
CA PRO A 111 18.17 -9.22 -2.11
C PRO A 111 17.35 -10.51 -1.96
N ASP A 112 17.30 -11.03 -0.74
CA ASP A 112 16.67 -12.30 -0.38
C ASP A 112 15.15 -12.17 -0.24
N THR A 113 14.50 -11.72 -1.32
CA THR A 113 13.05 -11.53 -1.37
C THR A 113 12.53 -12.36 -2.52
N ASP A 114 12.27 -13.65 -2.30
CA ASP A 114 11.63 -14.58 -3.25
C ASP A 114 10.14 -14.25 -3.53
N ILE A 115 9.77 -12.98 -3.43
CA ILE A 115 8.40 -12.53 -3.56
C ILE A 115 8.04 -12.41 -5.05
N ASN A 116 7.05 -13.20 -5.50
CA ASN A 116 6.52 -13.20 -6.86
C ASN A 116 7.55 -13.50 -7.96
N LYS A 117 8.54 -14.36 -7.67
CA LYS A 117 9.54 -14.80 -8.64
C LYS A 117 8.88 -15.55 -9.81
N LEU A 118 9.10 -15.07 -11.04
CA LEU A 118 8.65 -15.70 -12.27
C LEU A 118 9.87 -16.17 -13.09
N ALA A 119 9.76 -17.33 -13.72
CA ALA A 119 10.72 -17.74 -14.74
C ALA A 119 10.47 -16.93 -16.03
N LEU A 120 11.54 -16.47 -16.69
CA LEU A 120 11.41 -15.97 -18.06
C LEU A 120 11.22 -17.14 -19.02
N PRO A 121 10.43 -16.97 -20.09
CA PRO A 121 10.29 -17.98 -21.12
C PRO A 121 11.63 -18.38 -21.75
N ILE A 122 11.73 -19.65 -22.14
CA ILE A 122 12.87 -20.15 -22.93
C ILE A 122 12.91 -19.42 -24.27
N GLY A 123 14.10 -19.01 -24.70
CA GLY A 123 14.30 -18.28 -25.96
C GLY A 123 14.23 -16.75 -25.81
N THR A 124 13.81 -16.23 -24.65
CA THR A 124 13.93 -14.81 -24.32
C THR A 124 15.41 -14.41 -24.28
N ARG A 125 15.70 -13.15 -24.62
CA ARG A 125 17.06 -12.62 -24.60
C ARG A 125 17.31 -11.74 -23.37
N VAL A 126 18.54 -11.78 -22.87
CA VAL A 126 19.05 -10.95 -21.77
C VAL A 126 20.38 -10.34 -22.21
N ARG A 127 20.58 -9.03 -22.01
CA ARG A 127 21.89 -8.39 -22.23
C ARG A 127 22.57 -8.10 -20.92
N ILE A 128 23.86 -8.43 -20.85
CA ILE A 128 24.78 -7.96 -19.83
C ILE A 128 25.66 -6.88 -20.45
N ALA A 129 25.60 -5.67 -19.90
CA ALA A 129 26.45 -4.53 -20.25
C ALA A 129 27.40 -4.25 -19.08
N ALA A 130 28.70 -4.39 -19.32
CA ALA A 130 29.74 -4.21 -18.31
C ALA A 130 30.39 -2.83 -18.44
N TYR A 131 30.40 -2.08 -17.34
CA TYR A 131 31.05 -0.78 -17.22
C TYR A 131 32.26 -0.92 -16.32
N LEU A 132 33.45 -0.60 -16.83
CA LEU A 132 34.69 -0.66 -16.08
C LEU A 132 34.77 0.53 -15.10
N GLY A 133 34.92 0.25 -13.80
CA GLY A 133 34.98 1.24 -12.74
C GLY A 133 33.77 2.17 -12.75
N THR A 134 34.02 3.47 -12.90
CA THR A 134 33.01 4.53 -12.99
C THR A 134 32.76 5.00 -14.43
N SER A 135 33.25 4.27 -15.44
CA SER A 135 33.13 4.64 -16.85
C SER A 135 31.67 4.71 -17.29
N THR A 136 31.29 5.79 -17.95
CA THR A 136 29.95 5.97 -18.54
C THR A 136 29.76 5.24 -19.87
N ILE A 137 30.83 4.69 -20.43
CA ILE A 137 30.84 3.91 -21.67
C ILE A 137 31.01 2.44 -21.30
N THR A 138 30.25 1.57 -21.99
CA THR A 138 30.39 0.12 -21.82
C THR A 138 31.76 -0.33 -22.29
N ASP A 139 32.43 -1.13 -21.47
CA ASP A 139 33.63 -1.86 -21.85
C ASP A 139 33.25 -3.00 -22.81
N GLN A 140 32.26 -3.80 -22.39
CA GLN A 140 31.75 -4.93 -23.16
C GLN A 140 30.23 -5.05 -23.03
N THR A 141 29.59 -5.58 -24.06
CA THR A 141 28.18 -6.00 -24.00
C THR A 141 28.04 -7.40 -24.59
N LYS A 142 27.13 -8.20 -24.03
CA LYS A 142 26.85 -9.55 -24.51
C LYS A 142 25.38 -9.91 -24.33
N ASP A 143 24.82 -10.49 -25.38
CA ASP A 143 23.46 -11.04 -25.39
C ASP A 143 23.50 -12.52 -25.07
N TYR A 144 22.47 -12.97 -24.37
CA TYR A 144 22.30 -14.34 -23.94
C TYR A 144 20.89 -14.82 -24.24
N ILE A 145 20.76 -16.09 -24.61
CA ILE A 145 19.49 -16.79 -24.74
C ILE A 145 19.19 -17.50 -23.43
N VAL A 146 17.98 -17.28 -22.90
CA VAL A 146 17.47 -18.00 -21.73
C VAL A 146 17.15 -19.45 -22.12
N ARG A 147 17.77 -20.40 -21.43
CA ARG A 147 17.55 -21.84 -21.59
C ARG A 147 16.85 -22.42 -20.35
N THR A 148 16.66 -23.74 -20.38
CA THR A 148 16.10 -24.50 -19.26
C THR A 148 16.85 -24.18 -17.95
N ASN A 149 16.10 -24.11 -16.84
CA ASN A 149 16.62 -23.77 -15.51
C ASN A 149 17.32 -22.40 -15.43
N GLY A 150 16.98 -21.47 -16.33
CA GLY A 150 17.51 -20.10 -16.30
C GLY A 150 18.96 -19.97 -16.78
N VAL A 151 19.56 -21.03 -17.32
CA VAL A 151 20.92 -20.95 -17.89
C VAL A 151 20.96 -19.91 -19.00
N LEU A 152 21.93 -18.99 -18.94
CA LEU A 152 22.13 -17.97 -19.96
C LEU A 152 23.22 -18.42 -20.94
N GLU A 153 22.83 -18.76 -22.17
CA GLU A 153 23.75 -19.16 -23.23
C GLU A 153 24.21 -17.93 -24.05
N PRO A 154 25.51 -17.60 -24.08
CA PRO A 154 25.99 -16.40 -24.77
C PRO A 154 25.89 -16.52 -26.30
N GLU A 155 25.38 -15.47 -26.94
CA GLU A 155 25.37 -15.37 -28.40
C GLU A 155 26.72 -14.87 -28.92
N ASN A 156 27.25 -15.53 -29.96
CA ASN A 156 28.49 -15.15 -30.65
C ASN A 156 29.70 -15.04 -29.70
N GLY A 157 29.94 -16.09 -28.90
CA GLY A 157 31.08 -16.20 -27.98
C GLY A 157 30.81 -15.59 -26.60
N ALA A 158 31.59 -16.00 -25.60
CA ALA A 158 31.36 -15.64 -24.20
C ALA A 158 31.70 -14.17 -23.88
N LEU A 159 31.10 -13.62 -22.83
CA LEU A 159 31.53 -12.35 -22.25
C LEU A 159 32.87 -12.55 -21.53
N THR A 160 33.86 -11.74 -21.88
CA THR A 160 35.17 -11.75 -21.24
C THR A 160 35.44 -10.40 -20.58
N LEU A 161 35.83 -10.40 -19.30
CA LEU A 161 36.14 -9.19 -18.54
C LEU A 161 37.58 -9.22 -18.04
N THR A 162 38.17 -8.05 -17.81
CA THR A 162 39.52 -7.97 -17.25
C THR A 162 39.49 -8.41 -15.79
N HIS A 163 40.32 -9.39 -15.43
CA HIS A 163 40.39 -9.88 -14.06
C HIS A 163 40.85 -8.79 -13.08
N ASN A 164 40.44 -8.93 -11.80
CA ASN A 164 40.79 -8.02 -10.70
C ASN A 164 40.43 -6.53 -10.92
N GLN A 165 39.58 -6.23 -11.89
CA GLN A 165 39.03 -4.90 -12.11
C GLN A 165 37.60 -4.80 -11.60
N PRO A 166 37.20 -3.66 -10.99
CA PRO A 166 35.82 -3.45 -10.57
C PRO A 166 34.94 -3.13 -11.78
N TYR A 167 33.81 -3.80 -11.88
CA TYR A 167 32.79 -3.57 -12.89
C TYR A 167 31.44 -3.25 -12.25
N THR A 168 30.66 -2.41 -12.93
CA THR A 168 29.21 -2.41 -12.78
C THR A 168 28.59 -3.19 -13.92
N LEU A 169 27.82 -4.23 -13.59
CA LEU A 169 27.04 -4.98 -14.57
C LEU A 169 25.62 -4.43 -14.61
N VAL A 170 25.21 -3.91 -15.76
CA VAL A 170 23.84 -3.56 -16.08
C VAL A 170 23.24 -4.73 -16.83
N VAL A 171 22.22 -5.37 -16.26
CA VAL A 171 21.55 -6.51 -16.88
C VAL A 171 20.10 -6.17 -17.14
N TYR A 172 19.63 -6.46 -18.35
CA TYR A 172 18.25 -6.16 -18.72
C TYR A 172 17.68 -7.11 -19.78
N SER A 173 16.35 -7.17 -19.81
CA SER A 173 15.54 -7.87 -20.79
C SER A 173 14.21 -7.14 -20.98
N ASN A 174 13.56 -7.32 -22.12
CA ASN A 174 12.16 -6.93 -22.34
C ASN A 174 11.20 -8.13 -22.33
N GLY A 175 11.68 -9.30 -21.89
CA GLY A 175 10.88 -10.53 -21.85
C GLY A 175 10.69 -11.21 -23.20
N THR A 176 11.22 -10.65 -24.29
CA THR A 176 11.03 -11.18 -25.64
C THR A 176 12.30 -11.79 -26.23
N PRO A 177 12.20 -12.51 -27.36
CA PRO A 177 13.36 -12.92 -28.13
C PRO A 177 14.13 -11.77 -28.79
N THR A 178 13.79 -10.49 -28.62
CA THR A 178 14.48 -9.39 -29.29
C THR A 178 14.78 -8.25 -28.33
N LEU A 179 16.05 -7.90 -28.17
CA LEU A 179 16.44 -6.81 -27.28
C LEU A 179 16.48 -5.47 -28.00
N PRO A 180 16.17 -4.36 -27.30
CA PRO A 180 16.44 -3.03 -27.82
C PRO A 180 17.95 -2.84 -28.07
N PRO A 181 18.33 -1.98 -29.03
CA PRO A 181 19.72 -1.56 -29.19
C PRO A 181 20.30 -1.02 -27.88
N HIS A 182 21.58 -1.30 -27.62
CA HIS A 182 22.24 -0.78 -26.43
C HIS A 182 22.48 0.74 -26.59
N SER A 183 22.18 1.48 -25.53
CA SER A 183 22.35 2.93 -25.43
C SER A 183 22.44 3.31 -23.96
N SER A 184 22.94 4.52 -23.65
CA SER A 184 22.90 5.07 -22.29
C SER A 184 21.47 5.18 -21.76
N ASN A 185 20.50 5.40 -22.66
CA ASN A 185 19.09 5.48 -22.39
C ASN A 185 18.31 4.60 -23.38
N ILE A 186 17.34 3.83 -22.87
CA ILE A 186 16.45 3.01 -23.69
C ILE A 186 15.06 3.64 -23.68
N ALA A 187 14.55 3.95 -24.87
CA ALA A 187 13.15 4.31 -25.04
C ALA A 187 12.28 3.09 -24.74
N TYR A 188 11.26 3.29 -23.92
CA TYR A 188 10.29 2.27 -23.55
C TYR A 188 8.93 2.65 -24.13
N THR A 189 8.35 1.74 -24.90
CA THR A 189 6.95 1.81 -25.33
C THR A 189 6.17 0.79 -24.54
N TYR A 190 5.09 1.23 -23.91
CA TYR A 190 4.25 0.37 -23.10
C TYR A 190 3.60 -0.72 -23.95
N ASP A 191 3.78 -1.98 -23.54
CA ASP A 191 3.16 -3.12 -24.20
C ASP A 191 1.66 -3.18 -23.88
N THR A 192 0.84 -3.30 -24.91
CA THR A 192 -0.62 -3.39 -24.78
C THR A 192 -1.08 -4.78 -24.31
N ASN A 193 -0.21 -5.80 -24.33
CA ASN A 193 -0.47 -7.08 -23.68
C ASN A 193 -0.15 -6.99 -22.17
N TYR A 194 -1.04 -6.35 -21.42
CA TYR A 194 -0.84 -6.05 -20.00
C TYR A 194 -0.94 -7.26 -19.06
N THR A 195 -1.48 -8.41 -19.51
CA THR A 195 -1.57 -9.64 -18.68
C THR A 195 -0.34 -10.54 -18.79
N ASP A 196 0.47 -10.38 -19.84
CA ASP A 196 1.77 -11.06 -19.96
C ASP A 196 2.79 -10.35 -19.07
N LEU A 197 2.87 -10.78 -17.82
CA LEU A 197 3.70 -10.12 -16.81
C LEU A 197 5.19 -10.23 -17.13
N GLN A 198 5.65 -11.29 -17.83
CA GLN A 198 7.06 -11.44 -18.19
C GLN A 198 7.47 -10.57 -19.38
N LYS A 199 6.54 -10.18 -20.27
CA LYS A 199 6.82 -9.28 -21.40
C LYS A 199 6.86 -7.81 -20.96
N ASP A 200 7.87 -7.47 -20.17
CA ASP A 200 8.10 -6.15 -19.61
C ASP A 200 9.58 -5.77 -19.68
N PHE A 201 9.91 -4.48 -19.62
CA PHE A 201 11.30 -4.10 -19.39
C PHE A 201 11.71 -4.37 -17.94
N MET A 202 12.62 -5.32 -17.80
CA MET A 202 13.16 -5.79 -16.54
C MET A 202 14.65 -5.48 -16.50
N TYR A 203 15.13 -4.95 -15.37
CA TYR A 203 16.46 -4.37 -15.29
C TYR A 203 17.01 -4.41 -13.87
N ARG A 204 18.33 -4.62 -13.74
CA ARG A 204 19.07 -4.53 -12.48
C ARG A 204 20.51 -4.08 -12.69
N LYS A 205 21.06 -3.46 -11.65
CA LYS A 205 22.48 -3.10 -11.55
C LYS A 205 23.19 -3.92 -10.48
N TYR A 206 24.36 -4.43 -10.83
CA TYR A 206 25.28 -5.10 -9.91
C TYR A 206 26.57 -4.31 -9.84
N ILE A 207 26.75 -3.58 -8.74
CA ILE A 207 27.90 -2.70 -8.52
C ILE A 207 29.06 -3.46 -7.87
N ASN A 208 30.29 -2.99 -8.12
CA ASN A 208 31.51 -3.52 -7.52
C ASN A 208 31.76 -5.01 -7.76
N TYR A 209 31.30 -5.54 -8.90
CA TYR A 209 31.63 -6.90 -9.31
C TYR A 209 33.11 -6.97 -9.72
N VAL A 210 33.88 -7.89 -9.13
CA VAL A 210 35.31 -8.07 -9.44
C VAL A 210 35.53 -9.50 -9.95
N PRO A 211 35.84 -9.70 -11.25
CA PRO A 211 36.14 -11.01 -11.79
C PRO A 211 37.44 -11.57 -11.20
N ASN A 212 37.42 -12.82 -10.74
CA ASN A 212 38.59 -13.48 -10.15
C ASN A 212 39.47 -14.08 -11.27
N GLY A 213 40.72 -13.63 -11.34
CA GLY A 213 41.73 -14.09 -12.32
C GLY A 213 42.25 -15.51 -12.10
N GLY A 214 42.08 -16.07 -10.90
CA GLY A 214 42.39 -17.47 -10.58
C GLY A 214 41.32 -18.45 -11.06
N LEU A 215 40.20 -17.96 -11.59
CA LEU A 215 39.13 -18.79 -12.15
C LEU A 215 39.14 -18.68 -13.68
N GLY A 216 39.15 -19.83 -14.37
CA GLY A 216 38.95 -19.86 -15.82
C GLY A 216 37.55 -19.38 -16.23
N THR A 217 36.54 -19.60 -15.37
CA THR A 217 35.18 -19.11 -15.57
C THR A 217 34.62 -18.58 -14.27
N ASN A 218 34.11 -17.36 -14.30
CA ASN A 218 33.44 -16.71 -13.19
C ASN A 218 31.93 -16.90 -13.37
N ASN A 219 31.32 -17.74 -12.53
CA ASN A 219 29.88 -17.92 -12.52
C ASN A 219 29.22 -16.73 -11.80
N ILE A 220 28.09 -16.25 -12.29
CA ILE A 220 27.25 -15.23 -11.65
C ILE A 220 25.78 -15.64 -11.64
N VAL A 221 25.06 -15.26 -10.60
CA VAL A 221 23.61 -15.41 -10.51
C VAL A 221 22.97 -14.04 -10.67
N ILE A 222 21.92 -13.98 -11.49
CA ILE A 222 21.24 -12.74 -11.87
C ILE A 222 19.76 -12.90 -11.54
N ARG A 223 19.19 -11.88 -10.90
CA ARG A 223 17.74 -11.67 -10.81
C ARG A 223 17.39 -10.32 -11.41
N LEU A 224 16.39 -10.28 -12.29
CA LEU A 224 15.92 -9.04 -12.90
C LEU A 224 14.69 -8.52 -12.16
N GLN A 225 14.53 -7.19 -12.12
CA GLN A 225 13.34 -6.58 -11.52
C GLN A 225 12.52 -5.89 -12.60
N HIS A 226 11.21 -6.10 -12.58
CA HIS A 226 10.27 -5.34 -13.40
C HIS A 226 10.43 -3.84 -13.16
N LYS A 227 10.25 -3.03 -14.21
CA LYS A 227 10.25 -1.56 -14.09
C LYS A 227 8.87 -0.96 -14.30
N THR A 228 7.88 -1.79 -14.63
CA THR A 228 6.45 -1.51 -14.45
C THR A 228 5.95 -2.02 -13.09
N THR A 229 4.73 -1.65 -12.71
CA THR A 229 4.07 -2.12 -11.49
C THR A 229 3.09 -3.23 -11.82
N GLN A 230 3.03 -4.28 -11.00
CA GLN A 230 1.94 -5.25 -11.06
C GLN A 230 0.76 -4.77 -10.23
N ILE A 231 -0.44 -4.77 -10.80
CA ILE A 231 -1.69 -4.59 -10.08
C ILE A 231 -2.41 -5.94 -9.98
N VAL A 232 -2.81 -6.28 -8.75
CA VAL A 232 -3.77 -7.35 -8.46
C VAL A 232 -4.99 -6.70 -7.84
N ALA A 233 -6.20 -6.99 -8.35
CA ALA A 233 -7.43 -6.39 -7.82
C ALA A 233 -8.42 -7.47 -7.38
N ASN A 234 -8.84 -7.35 -6.12
CA ASN A 234 -9.80 -8.23 -5.46
C ASN A 234 -11.01 -7.41 -5.03
N LEU A 235 -12.21 -7.89 -5.35
CA LEU A 235 -13.47 -7.27 -4.98
C LEU A 235 -14.20 -8.18 -3.98
N ASN A 236 -14.68 -7.60 -2.88
CA ASN A 236 -15.47 -8.29 -1.86
C ASN A 236 -16.64 -7.41 -1.42
N PHE A 237 -17.86 -7.89 -1.63
CA PHE A 237 -19.09 -7.13 -1.47
C PHE A 237 -20.01 -7.80 -0.46
N ALA A 238 -20.67 -6.99 0.36
CA ALA A 238 -21.74 -7.47 1.24
C ALA A 238 -23.03 -7.72 0.44
N ASP A 239 -23.24 -6.95 -0.62
CA ASP A 239 -24.37 -7.12 -1.52
C ASP A 239 -24.04 -8.01 -2.73
N ASN A 240 -25.09 -8.48 -3.41
CA ASN A 240 -24.96 -9.23 -4.64
C ASN A 240 -24.39 -8.35 -5.76
N ILE A 241 -23.23 -8.72 -6.29
CA ILE A 241 -22.64 -8.13 -7.49
C ILE A 241 -23.38 -8.68 -8.72
N THR A 242 -24.02 -7.80 -9.48
CA THR A 242 -24.69 -8.17 -10.73
C THR A 242 -23.76 -8.01 -11.93
N SER A 243 -22.98 -6.92 -12.00
CA SER A 243 -21.92 -6.76 -12.99
C SER A 243 -20.85 -5.75 -12.56
N ILE A 244 -19.66 -5.88 -13.14
CA ILE A 244 -18.57 -4.91 -13.03
C ILE A 244 -18.22 -4.45 -14.43
N ASN A 245 -18.57 -3.20 -14.75
CA ASN A 245 -18.44 -2.64 -16.09
C ASN A 245 -17.20 -1.74 -16.18
N SER A 246 -16.42 -1.96 -17.24
CA SER A 246 -15.23 -1.18 -17.59
C SER A 246 -14.25 -0.91 -16.44
N PRO A 247 -13.89 -1.92 -15.60
CA PRO A 247 -12.89 -1.70 -14.57
C PRO A 247 -11.53 -1.41 -15.21
N ALA A 248 -10.83 -0.39 -14.75
CA ALA A 248 -9.56 0.03 -15.32
C ALA A 248 -8.65 0.70 -14.29
N ILE A 249 -7.35 0.71 -14.59
CA ILE A 249 -6.35 1.50 -13.89
C ILE A 249 -5.88 2.63 -14.80
N GLY A 250 -5.79 3.85 -14.30
CA GLY A 250 -5.18 4.96 -15.02
C GLY A 250 -5.45 6.34 -14.40
N THR A 251 -4.99 7.43 -15.02
CA THR A 251 -4.22 7.48 -16.27
C THR A 251 -2.75 7.06 -16.05
N ASN A 252 -2.24 6.15 -16.90
CA ASN A 252 -0.88 5.63 -16.88
C ASN A 252 -0.07 6.18 -18.06
N TYR A 253 1.26 6.17 -17.97
CA TYR A 253 2.11 6.51 -19.12
C TYR A 253 2.19 5.35 -20.11
N LEU A 254 2.04 5.65 -21.41
CA LEU A 254 2.18 4.66 -22.48
C LEU A 254 3.57 4.67 -23.12
N ASP A 255 4.44 5.57 -22.68
CA ASP A 255 5.82 5.68 -23.10
C ASP A 255 6.71 6.18 -21.95
N GLY A 256 8.02 6.06 -22.13
CA GLY A 256 9.01 6.54 -21.18
C GLY A 256 10.43 6.24 -21.63
N THR A 257 11.36 6.53 -20.74
CA THR A 257 12.78 6.29 -20.97
C THR A 257 13.38 5.67 -19.74
N ILE A 258 14.23 4.67 -19.94
CA ILE A 258 14.99 4.00 -18.89
C ILE A 258 16.44 4.39 -19.05
N ASN A 259 16.95 5.12 -18.07
CA ASN A 259 18.35 5.53 -18.06
C ASN A 259 19.18 4.36 -17.51
N LEU A 260 19.93 3.70 -18.39
CA LEU A 260 20.92 2.71 -17.99
C LEU A 260 22.13 3.41 -17.35
N ASN A 261 22.43 4.63 -17.82
CA ASN A 261 23.49 5.47 -17.30
C ASN A 261 23.12 6.97 -17.31
N ASN A 262 22.89 7.55 -16.13
CA ASN A 262 22.52 8.95 -15.91
C ASN A 262 23.69 9.81 -15.40
N ASN A 263 24.91 9.56 -15.86
CA ASN A 263 26.15 10.10 -15.26
C ASN A 263 26.39 9.64 -13.80
N SER A 264 25.55 8.75 -13.27
CA SER A 264 25.69 8.09 -11.96
C SER A 264 25.31 6.61 -12.08
N ILE A 265 26.30 5.78 -12.40
CA ILE A 265 26.12 4.34 -12.65
C ILE A 265 25.57 3.60 -11.42
N SER A 266 25.61 4.18 -10.22
CA SER A 266 25.08 3.61 -8.99
C SER A 266 23.55 3.64 -8.84
N THR A 267 22.81 4.38 -9.67
CA THR A 267 21.35 4.50 -9.52
C THR A 267 20.59 3.69 -10.56
N GLU A 268 19.63 2.86 -10.12
CA GLU A 268 18.73 2.18 -11.03
C GLU A 268 17.71 3.18 -11.63
N GLY A 269 17.60 3.20 -12.97
CA GLY A 269 16.55 3.91 -13.67
C GLY A 269 15.18 3.24 -13.50
N TYR A 270 14.13 4.03 -13.64
CA TYR A 270 12.73 3.61 -13.63
C TYR A 270 12.06 3.97 -14.95
N VAL A 271 10.89 3.39 -15.20
CA VAL A 271 10.03 3.78 -16.31
C VAL A 271 9.08 4.88 -15.80
N ALA A 272 9.20 6.10 -16.35
CA ALA A 272 8.14 7.12 -16.55
C ALA A 272 8.71 8.54 -16.70
N ASN A 273 8.65 9.10 -17.92
CA ASN A 273 8.69 10.54 -18.25
C ASN A 273 8.16 10.73 -19.69
N GLY A 274 7.04 10.06 -19.99
CA GLY A 274 6.44 10.03 -21.33
C GLY A 274 5.43 11.16 -21.56
N THR A 275 5.00 11.36 -22.81
CA THR A 275 3.95 12.34 -23.15
C THR A 275 2.60 11.69 -23.45
N LYS A 276 2.58 10.37 -23.71
CA LYS A 276 1.34 9.63 -24.00
C LYS A 276 0.80 9.02 -22.73
N THR A 277 -0.51 9.14 -22.54
CA THR A 277 -1.21 8.54 -21.40
C THR A 277 -2.43 7.73 -21.85
N GLY A 278 -2.84 6.78 -21.02
CA GLY A 278 -4.00 5.94 -21.28
C GLY A 278 -4.42 5.13 -20.07
N THR A 279 -5.47 4.33 -20.22
CA THR A 279 -5.95 3.41 -19.18
C THR A 279 -5.56 1.97 -19.53
N VAL A 280 -5.38 1.16 -18.49
CA VAL A 280 -5.18 -0.29 -18.61
C VAL A 280 -6.46 -0.95 -18.11
N PRO A 281 -7.24 -1.62 -18.99
CA PRO A 281 -8.44 -2.30 -18.57
C PRO A 281 -8.10 -3.52 -17.69
N LEU A 282 -8.97 -3.80 -16.72
CA LEU A 282 -8.92 -4.98 -15.90
C LEU A 282 -9.92 -5.99 -16.45
N THR A 283 -9.49 -7.24 -16.63
CA THR A 283 -10.39 -8.34 -17.02
C THR A 283 -10.81 -9.09 -15.78
N ILE A 284 -12.11 -9.20 -15.52
CA ILE A 284 -12.64 -10.00 -14.41
C ILE A 284 -12.49 -11.49 -14.78
N ALA A 285 -11.59 -12.18 -14.09
CA ALA A 285 -11.29 -13.59 -14.34
C ALA A 285 -12.35 -14.51 -13.72
N THR A 286 -12.81 -14.16 -12.52
CA THR A 286 -13.85 -14.90 -11.79
C THR A 286 -14.77 -13.92 -11.09
N GLN A 287 -16.07 -14.25 -11.07
CA GLN A 287 -17.09 -13.52 -10.33
C GLN A 287 -18.03 -14.52 -9.69
N THR A 288 -18.28 -14.34 -8.40
CA THR A 288 -19.36 -14.97 -7.64
C THR A 288 -20.39 -13.90 -7.27
N LEU A 289 -21.38 -14.28 -6.47
CA LEU A 289 -22.38 -13.34 -5.98
C LEU A 289 -21.77 -12.20 -5.14
N HIS A 290 -20.70 -12.47 -4.39
CA HIS A 290 -20.14 -11.50 -3.42
C HIS A 290 -18.67 -11.16 -3.69
N THR A 291 -18.01 -11.86 -4.60
CA THR A 291 -16.58 -11.66 -4.86
C THR A 291 -16.29 -11.60 -6.34
N ALA A 292 -15.26 -10.85 -6.71
CA ALA A 292 -14.70 -10.91 -8.06
C ALA A 292 -13.18 -10.72 -7.99
N ILE A 293 -12.47 -11.38 -8.90
CA ILE A 293 -11.01 -11.30 -8.99
C ILE A 293 -10.65 -10.91 -10.43
N ALA A 294 -9.86 -9.86 -10.57
CA ALA A 294 -9.32 -9.47 -11.87
C ALA A 294 -8.02 -10.23 -12.18
N THR A 295 -7.79 -10.52 -13.46
CA THR A 295 -6.48 -11.00 -13.93
C THR A 295 -5.43 -9.94 -13.58
N PRO A 296 -4.28 -10.32 -12.98
CA PRO A 296 -3.20 -9.39 -12.72
C PRO A 296 -2.74 -8.70 -13.99
N VAL A 297 -2.43 -7.40 -13.88
CA VAL A 297 -1.95 -6.60 -15.00
C VAL A 297 -0.65 -5.91 -14.62
N LYS A 298 0.26 -5.73 -15.58
CA LYS A 298 1.31 -4.72 -15.45
C LYS A 298 0.73 -3.35 -15.79
N ILE A 299 1.32 -2.28 -15.24
CA ILE A 299 1.03 -0.89 -15.57
C ILE A 299 2.31 -0.06 -15.47
N ASN A 300 2.41 0.98 -16.30
CA ASN A 300 3.45 1.97 -16.19
C ASN A 300 2.91 3.21 -15.46
N GLY A 301 2.92 3.15 -14.13
CA GLY A 301 2.41 4.23 -13.27
C GLY A 301 3.13 5.55 -13.51
N ALA A 302 2.49 6.68 -13.17
CA ALA A 302 3.17 7.96 -13.30
C ALA A 302 4.41 8.03 -12.39
N SER A 303 5.52 8.57 -12.88
CA SER A 303 6.77 8.64 -12.11
C SER A 303 6.49 9.39 -10.83
N GLY A 304 6.55 8.66 -9.72
CA GLY A 304 6.75 9.27 -8.43
C GLY A 304 8.15 9.87 -8.42
N ALA A 305 8.29 11.12 -8.91
CA ALA A 305 9.34 11.96 -8.36
C ALA A 305 9.22 11.93 -6.83
N ALA A 306 10.34 12.01 -6.11
CA ALA A 306 10.30 12.12 -4.67
C ALA A 306 9.33 13.27 -4.28
N GLY A 307 8.21 12.92 -3.63
CA GLY A 307 7.15 13.88 -3.26
C GLY A 307 5.83 13.80 -4.07
N ALA A 308 5.70 12.93 -5.08
CA ALA A 308 4.40 12.72 -5.73
C ALA A 308 3.41 12.03 -4.78
N THR A 309 2.20 12.58 -4.66
CA THR A 309 1.18 12.08 -3.72
C THR A 309 0.14 11.17 -4.37
N ILE A 310 -0.09 11.26 -5.68
CA ILE A 310 -1.07 10.43 -6.44
C ILE A 310 -0.54 10.21 -7.87
N THR A 311 -0.51 8.97 -8.36
CA THR A 311 0.03 8.64 -9.71
C THR A 311 -0.82 7.63 -10.51
N GLY A 312 -1.97 7.18 -9.99
CA GLY A 312 -2.98 6.46 -10.76
C GLY A 312 -4.33 6.36 -10.03
N SER A 313 -5.34 5.79 -10.69
CA SER A 313 -6.68 5.61 -10.14
C SER A 313 -7.32 4.30 -10.60
N PHE A 314 -8.08 3.66 -9.71
CA PHE A 314 -9.01 2.59 -10.06
C PHE A 314 -10.36 3.20 -10.41
N THR A 315 -10.86 2.87 -11.60
CA THR A 315 -12.20 3.27 -12.04
C THR A 315 -13.02 2.04 -12.41
N ALA A 316 -14.30 2.06 -12.08
CA ALA A 316 -15.26 1.04 -12.49
C ALA A 316 -16.69 1.56 -12.32
N GLN A 317 -17.64 0.98 -13.06
CA GLN A 317 -19.04 1.02 -12.69
C GLN A 317 -19.43 -0.34 -12.12
N ILE A 318 -19.85 -0.37 -10.87
CA ILE A 318 -20.25 -1.58 -10.17
C ILE A 318 -21.77 -1.57 -10.03
N ASN A 319 -22.41 -2.60 -10.58
CA ASN A 319 -23.84 -2.83 -10.44
C ASN A 319 -24.05 -3.91 -9.36
N SER A 320 -24.91 -3.59 -8.41
CA SER A 320 -25.26 -4.45 -7.28
C SER A 320 -26.74 -4.30 -6.93
N THR A 321 -27.21 -4.95 -5.88
CA THR A 321 -28.53 -4.71 -5.29
C THR A 321 -28.39 -4.03 -3.93
N ASP A 322 -29.26 -3.09 -3.59
CA ASP A 322 -29.34 -2.61 -2.20
C ASP A 322 -30.00 -3.64 -1.27
N PHE A 323 -30.14 -3.28 0.01
CA PHE A 323 -30.76 -4.14 1.03
C PHE A 323 -32.25 -4.43 0.81
N ASN A 324 -32.94 -3.69 -0.07
CA ASN A 324 -34.31 -3.97 -0.52
C ASN A 324 -34.32 -4.83 -1.78
N ASN A 325 -33.16 -5.38 -2.17
CA ASN A 325 -32.92 -6.06 -3.44
C ASN A 325 -33.19 -5.17 -4.68
N VAL A 326 -33.10 -3.85 -4.54
CA VAL A 326 -33.30 -2.92 -5.66
C VAL A 326 -31.99 -2.77 -6.43
N PRO A 327 -31.99 -2.88 -7.78
CA PRO A 327 -30.80 -2.68 -8.59
C PRO A 327 -30.20 -1.29 -8.40
N VAL A 328 -28.88 -1.27 -8.30
CA VAL A 328 -28.10 -0.11 -7.92
C VAL A 328 -26.84 -0.05 -8.78
N SER A 329 -26.61 1.09 -9.44
CA SER A 329 -25.39 1.35 -10.21
C SER A 329 -24.53 2.39 -9.49
N ARG A 330 -23.21 2.13 -9.41
CA ARG A 330 -22.26 2.93 -8.63
C ARG A 330 -20.97 3.15 -9.42
N ASN A 331 -20.61 4.42 -9.64
CA ASN A 331 -19.34 4.78 -10.27
C ASN A 331 -18.27 4.97 -9.20
N ILE A 332 -17.13 4.30 -9.36
CA ILE A 332 -15.99 4.38 -8.45
C ILE A 332 -14.84 5.06 -9.17
N ASN A 333 -14.19 5.98 -8.48
CA ASN A 333 -12.94 6.63 -8.89
C ASN A 333 -12.06 6.78 -7.66
N ALA A 334 -11.09 5.88 -7.51
CA ALA A 334 -10.25 5.79 -6.34
C ALA A 334 -8.78 6.06 -6.71
N PRO A 335 -8.29 7.28 -6.50
CA PRO A 335 -6.89 7.61 -6.73
C PRO A 335 -5.97 6.99 -5.67
N PHE A 336 -4.78 6.55 -6.09
CA PHE A 336 -3.72 6.06 -5.21
C PHE A 336 -2.33 6.27 -5.83
N LEU A 337 -1.29 6.12 -5.01
CA LEU A 337 0.09 6.11 -5.46
C LEU A 337 0.45 4.75 -6.07
N ILE A 338 1.03 4.80 -7.26
CA ILE A 338 1.57 3.66 -7.98
C ILE A 338 3.08 3.84 -8.07
N LYS A 339 3.83 2.91 -7.47
CA LYS A 339 5.29 2.95 -7.52
C LYS A 339 5.81 1.95 -8.57
N PRO A 340 6.56 2.40 -9.60
CA PRO A 340 7.14 1.53 -10.62
C PRO A 340 8.06 0.46 -10.04
N GLY A 341 7.95 -0.77 -10.55
CA GLY A 341 8.79 -1.92 -10.16
C GLY A 341 8.32 -2.70 -8.93
N TYR A 342 7.09 -2.46 -8.46
CA TYR A 342 6.49 -3.10 -7.28
C TYR A 342 5.20 -3.83 -7.62
N LYS A 343 4.72 -4.66 -6.70
CA LYS A 343 3.36 -5.21 -6.72
C LYS A 343 2.47 -4.40 -5.79
N THR A 344 1.30 -4.03 -6.29
CA THR A 344 0.24 -3.37 -5.53
C THR A 344 -1.03 -4.21 -5.60
N THR A 345 -1.54 -4.57 -4.43
CA THR A 345 -2.83 -5.23 -4.28
C THR A 345 -3.90 -4.19 -3.98
N LEU A 346 -4.96 -4.18 -4.79
CA LEU A 346 -6.16 -3.39 -4.58
C LEU A 346 -7.22 -4.29 -3.95
N ASN A 347 -7.66 -3.97 -2.75
CA ASN A 347 -8.82 -4.57 -2.12
C ASN A 347 -9.98 -3.60 -2.20
N ILE A 348 -10.95 -3.90 -3.06
CA ILE A 348 -12.18 -3.14 -3.22
C ILE A 348 -13.25 -3.80 -2.37
N VAL A 349 -13.54 -3.20 -1.22
CA VAL A 349 -14.41 -3.78 -0.20
C VAL A 349 -15.64 -2.92 -0.03
N GLN A 350 -16.82 -3.52 -0.18
CA GLN A 350 -18.06 -2.89 0.25
C GLN A 350 -18.26 -3.13 1.74
N GLY A 351 -18.48 -2.05 2.49
CA GLY A 351 -18.89 -2.11 3.88
C GLY A 351 -20.30 -1.59 4.07
N ARG A 352 -20.94 -2.03 5.14
CA ARG A 352 -22.22 -1.51 5.61
C ARG A 352 -22.18 -1.27 7.11
N CYS A 353 -22.88 -0.24 7.57
CA CYS A 353 -22.93 0.16 8.96
C CYS A 353 -24.30 -0.13 9.58
N GLY A 354 -24.26 -0.65 10.79
CA GLY A 354 -25.46 -0.96 11.54
C GLY A 354 -25.13 -1.59 12.88
N ALA A 355 -26.18 -1.91 13.62
CA ALA A 355 -26.08 -2.49 14.94
C ALA A 355 -27.33 -3.30 15.26
N ASN A 356 -27.24 -4.17 16.26
CA ASN A 356 -28.37 -4.87 16.83
C ASN A 356 -29.17 -3.95 17.74
N ILE A 357 -30.46 -3.81 17.45
CA ILE A 357 -31.43 -3.07 18.24
C ILE A 357 -32.44 -4.10 18.75
N ASP A 358 -32.21 -4.57 19.98
CA ASP A 358 -33.09 -5.50 20.72
C ASP A 358 -33.46 -6.77 19.93
N GLY A 359 -32.45 -7.42 19.36
CA GLY A 359 -32.59 -8.68 18.60
C GLY A 359 -32.81 -8.47 17.10
N VAL A 360 -32.88 -7.23 16.62
CA VAL A 360 -33.04 -6.91 15.21
C VAL A 360 -31.87 -6.05 14.73
N ASN A 361 -31.14 -6.54 13.74
CA ASN A 361 -30.10 -5.75 13.09
C ASN A 361 -30.73 -4.61 12.28
N ARG A 362 -30.30 -3.37 12.54
CA ARG A 362 -30.77 -2.16 11.86
C ARG A 362 -29.61 -1.36 11.31
N TYR A 363 -29.86 -0.71 10.17
CA TYR A 363 -28.87 0.13 9.51
C TYR A 363 -28.79 1.51 10.15
N PHE A 364 -27.56 1.95 10.38
CA PHE A 364 -27.22 3.29 10.83
C PHE A 364 -26.33 3.95 9.80
N MET A 365 -26.30 5.29 9.82
CA MET A 365 -25.30 6.00 9.04
C MET A 365 -23.88 5.60 9.45
N CYS A 366 -22.99 5.47 8.47
CA CYS A 366 -21.60 5.12 8.72
C CYS A 366 -20.78 6.20 9.41
N HIS A 367 -21.20 7.47 9.25
CA HIS A 367 -20.58 8.62 9.89
C HIS A 367 -21.62 9.41 10.69
N ASN A 368 -21.16 10.23 11.65
CA ASN A 368 -22.05 11.20 12.27
C ASN A 368 -22.48 12.20 11.19
N LEU A 369 -23.67 12.78 11.31
CA LEU A 369 -24.15 13.74 10.33
C LEU A 369 -23.20 14.96 10.27
N GLY A 370 -22.89 15.42 9.06
CA GLY A 370 -21.94 16.53 8.81
C GLY A 370 -20.46 16.15 8.94
N ALA A 371 -20.13 14.85 8.83
CA ALA A 371 -18.75 14.36 8.84
C ALA A 371 -18.09 14.35 7.46
N ASP A 372 -16.80 14.00 7.42
CA ASP A 372 -16.09 13.69 6.17
C ASP A 372 -16.44 12.27 5.69
N TYR A 373 -17.33 12.21 4.71
CA TYR A 373 -17.81 10.97 4.10
C TYR A 373 -16.80 10.32 3.11
N THR A 374 -15.64 10.93 2.88
CA THR A 374 -14.59 10.35 2.01
C THR A 374 -13.65 9.40 2.76
N VAL A 375 -13.77 9.35 4.08
CA VAL A 375 -12.95 8.52 4.97
C VAL A 375 -13.65 7.20 5.28
N ASN A 376 -12.87 6.11 5.35
CA ASN A 376 -13.36 4.81 5.78
C ASN A 376 -13.88 4.91 7.24
N PRO A 377 -15.15 4.61 7.52
CA PRO A 377 -15.73 4.74 8.87
C PRO A 377 -15.11 3.79 9.91
N PHE A 378 -14.34 2.79 9.47
CA PHE A 378 -13.64 1.84 10.32
C PHE A 378 -12.13 2.09 10.43
N ASP A 379 -11.61 3.18 9.85
CA ASP A 379 -10.21 3.56 10.01
C ASP A 379 -9.96 4.21 11.38
N THR A 380 -9.31 3.46 12.26
CA THR A 380 -9.00 3.89 13.64
C THR A 380 -8.00 5.05 13.69
N GLY A 381 -7.23 5.30 12.62
CA GLY A 381 -6.33 6.45 12.51
C GLY A 381 -7.03 7.75 12.11
N LYS A 382 -8.32 7.70 11.74
CA LYS A 382 -9.08 8.83 11.19
C LYS A 382 -10.39 9.10 11.93
N ILE A 383 -10.47 8.74 13.22
CA ILE A 383 -11.69 8.94 14.02
C ILE A 383 -12.14 10.40 14.04
N SER A 384 -11.21 11.37 14.02
CA SER A 384 -11.56 12.79 13.99
C SER A 384 -12.34 13.16 12.74
N SER A 385 -12.06 12.52 11.60
CA SER A 385 -12.76 12.82 10.34
C SER A 385 -14.23 12.37 10.35
N ILE A 386 -14.63 11.47 11.27
CA ILE A 386 -15.95 10.86 11.29
C ILE A 386 -16.84 11.35 12.46
N THR A 387 -16.39 12.33 13.24
CA THR A 387 -17.12 12.84 14.43
C THR A 387 -18.33 13.69 14.09
N GLY A 388 -18.39 14.22 12.88
CA GLY A 388 -19.50 15.01 12.37
C GLY A 388 -19.66 16.39 12.99
N ALA A 389 -20.63 17.11 12.46
CA ALA A 389 -21.06 18.42 12.92
C ALA A 389 -21.87 18.32 14.23
N LYS A 390 -22.16 19.47 14.83
CA LYS A 390 -23.07 19.59 15.96
C LYS A 390 -24.41 20.18 15.52
N TYR A 391 -25.47 19.60 16.04
CA TYR A 391 -26.85 20.03 15.82
C TYR A 391 -27.44 20.46 17.16
N VAL A 392 -28.14 21.60 17.16
CA VAL A 392 -29.13 21.89 18.20
C VAL A 392 -30.39 21.07 17.93
N TRP A 393 -31.12 20.71 18.98
CA TRP A 393 -32.28 19.85 18.83
C TRP A 393 -33.37 20.54 17.98
N GLY A 394 -33.91 19.81 17.01
CA GLY A 394 -34.95 20.32 16.12
C GLY A 394 -34.45 21.17 14.94
N ALA A 395 -33.13 21.26 14.72
CA ALA A 395 -32.56 21.87 13.53
C ALA A 395 -32.51 20.89 12.35
N ASP A 396 -32.77 21.38 11.14
CA ASP A 396 -32.66 20.64 9.88
C ASP A 396 -31.28 20.78 9.23
N THR A 397 -30.50 21.77 9.65
CA THR A 397 -29.13 22.05 9.19
C THR A 397 -28.14 22.04 10.35
N GLU A 398 -26.86 21.83 10.04
CA GLU A 398 -25.81 21.83 11.07
C GLU A 398 -25.74 23.19 11.77
N SER A 399 -25.54 23.16 13.09
CA SER A 399 -25.40 24.37 13.89
C SER A 399 -23.93 24.77 14.04
N LEU A 400 -23.02 23.80 14.05
CA LEU A 400 -21.57 23.99 14.05
C LEU A 400 -20.94 22.90 13.18
N SER A 401 -20.19 23.30 12.14
CA SER A 401 -19.53 22.35 11.24
C SER A 401 -18.49 21.51 12.00
N GLN A 402 -18.16 20.32 11.47
CA GLN A 402 -17.08 19.50 12.04
C GLN A 402 -15.76 20.27 12.11
N ALA A 403 -15.42 21.01 11.05
CA ALA A 403 -14.18 21.78 10.99
C ALA A 403 -14.12 22.82 12.11
N ASP A 404 -15.18 23.61 12.28
CA ASP A 404 -15.27 24.63 13.34
C ASP A 404 -15.30 24.01 14.74
N ASP A 405 -15.90 22.83 14.90
CA ASP A 405 -15.84 22.09 16.16
C ASP A 405 -14.40 21.69 16.50
N GLN A 406 -13.57 21.38 15.50
CA GLN A 406 -12.23 20.83 15.67
C GLN A 406 -11.09 21.87 15.76
N VAL A 407 -11.31 23.13 15.40
CA VAL A 407 -10.31 24.21 15.61
C VAL A 407 -10.09 24.43 17.12
N SER A 408 -8.86 24.24 17.61
CA SER A 408 -8.49 23.89 18.99
C SER A 408 -8.61 24.98 20.10
N ASN A 409 -9.04 24.52 21.29
CA ASN A 409 -8.56 24.77 22.67
C ASN A 409 -8.36 26.19 23.27
N GLY A 410 -9.14 27.21 22.90
CA GLY A 410 -9.07 28.54 23.54
C GLY A 410 -10.43 29.14 23.92
N THR A 411 -10.45 30.11 24.85
CA THR A 411 -11.66 30.86 25.24
C THR A 411 -12.12 31.77 24.09
N GLY A 412 -12.94 31.25 23.18
CA GLY A 412 -13.45 32.00 22.03
C GLY A 412 -13.87 31.10 20.88
N PHE A 413 -14.73 30.11 21.16
CA PHE A 413 -15.16 29.14 20.15
C PHE A 413 -16.35 29.67 19.34
N PRO A 414 -16.41 29.42 18.02
CA PRO A 414 -17.65 29.52 17.29
C PRO A 414 -18.65 28.56 17.91
N GLY A 415 -19.75 29.12 18.37
CA GLY A 415 -20.83 28.34 18.94
C GLY A 415 -21.75 27.76 17.89
N PRO A 416 -22.57 26.75 18.24
CA PRO A 416 -23.70 26.40 17.40
C PRO A 416 -24.51 27.67 17.13
N SER A 417 -24.68 27.99 15.85
CA SER A 417 -25.49 29.11 15.42
C SER A 417 -26.94 28.89 15.87
N VAL A 418 -27.42 29.75 16.77
CA VAL A 418 -28.79 29.69 17.32
C VAL A 418 -29.74 30.56 16.50
N SER A 419 -29.38 30.92 15.26
CA SER A 419 -30.25 31.72 14.37
C SER A 419 -31.51 30.97 13.96
N VAL A 420 -31.51 29.64 14.11
CA VAL A 420 -32.75 28.89 14.18
C VAL A 420 -33.32 29.15 15.57
N LEU A 421 -34.41 29.91 15.66
CA LEU A 421 -35.34 29.80 16.77
C LEU A 421 -35.53 28.30 17.00
N SER A 422 -34.85 27.75 18.01
CA SER A 422 -35.08 26.38 18.45
C SER A 422 -36.60 26.30 18.58
N PRO A 423 -37.30 25.44 17.82
CA PRO A 423 -38.75 25.41 17.87
C PRO A 423 -39.06 25.03 19.31
N GLY A 424 -39.35 26.02 20.17
CA GLY A 424 -39.22 25.85 21.61
C GLY A 424 -40.05 24.65 22.02
N ALA A 425 -39.41 23.52 22.35
CA ALA A 425 -40.04 22.21 22.50
C ALA A 425 -41.32 22.00 21.63
N THR A 426 -41.35 22.43 20.36
CA THR A 426 -42.55 22.17 19.55
C THR A 426 -42.51 20.69 19.21
N SER A 427 -43.36 19.92 19.90
CA SER A 427 -43.54 18.49 19.73
C SER A 427 -43.77 18.19 18.24
N GLY A 428 -42.73 17.72 17.55
CA GLY A 428 -42.85 17.41 16.12
C GLY A 428 -41.65 17.77 15.26
N ALA A 429 -40.69 18.60 15.71
CA ALA A 429 -39.54 18.95 14.86
C ALA A 429 -38.76 17.70 14.42
N TRP A 430 -38.36 16.87 15.39
CA TRP A 430 -37.89 15.51 15.22
C TRP A 430 -38.90 14.55 15.86
N THR A 431 -39.13 13.38 15.26
CA THR A 431 -40.07 12.37 15.76
C THR A 431 -39.55 10.96 15.48
N ALA A 432 -40.13 9.96 16.15
CA ALA A 432 -39.82 8.54 15.94
C ALA A 432 -40.17 8.03 14.52
N THR A 433 -40.87 8.81 13.71
CA THR A 433 -41.27 8.46 12.33
C THR A 433 -40.72 9.45 11.31
N ARG A 434 -39.72 10.26 11.68
CA ARG A 434 -39.19 11.42 10.93
C ARG A 434 -40.12 12.64 11.01
N GLY A 435 -39.63 13.73 11.62
CA GLY A 435 -40.34 15.00 11.69
C GLY A 435 -40.00 15.92 10.51
N PRO A 436 -40.77 17.02 10.29
CA PRO A 436 -40.52 18.02 9.26
C PRO A 436 -39.13 18.67 9.28
N LYS A 437 -38.44 18.67 10.42
CA LYS A 437 -37.08 19.23 10.56
C LYS A 437 -36.02 18.16 10.82
N ASP A 438 -36.33 16.89 10.57
CA ASP A 438 -35.35 15.81 10.73
C ASP A 438 -34.17 16.02 9.77
N PRO A 439 -32.94 16.20 10.27
CA PRO A 439 -31.78 16.54 9.44
C PRO A 439 -31.24 15.31 8.69
N CYS A 440 -31.76 14.11 8.96
CA CYS A 440 -31.29 12.89 8.35
C CYS A 440 -31.68 12.78 6.87
N PRO A 441 -30.83 12.17 6.02
CA PRO A 441 -31.12 12.00 4.59
C PRO A 441 -32.38 11.16 4.36
N SER A 442 -32.93 11.20 3.15
CA SER A 442 -34.11 10.42 2.77
C SER A 442 -33.95 8.92 3.12
N GLY A 443 -34.98 8.30 3.69
CA GLY A 443 -34.95 6.91 4.18
C GLY A 443 -34.34 6.74 5.58
N TYR A 444 -33.84 7.81 6.20
CA TYR A 444 -33.28 7.81 7.56
C TYR A 444 -34.01 8.82 8.46
N ARG A 445 -33.81 8.69 9.76
CA ARG A 445 -34.32 9.61 10.78
C ARG A 445 -33.40 9.68 12.00
N VAL A 446 -33.63 10.67 12.86
CA VAL A 446 -33.02 10.70 14.19
C VAL A 446 -33.50 9.47 15.00
N PRO A 447 -32.62 8.73 15.68
CA PRO A 447 -33.02 7.59 16.51
C PRO A 447 -33.88 7.99 17.71
N THR A 448 -34.70 7.06 18.20
CA THR A 448 -35.39 7.21 19.49
C THR A 448 -34.41 7.00 20.65
N ILE A 449 -34.77 7.40 21.86
CA ILE A 449 -33.90 7.15 23.02
C ILE A 449 -33.79 5.66 23.32
N ALA A 450 -34.86 4.89 23.05
CA ALA A 450 -34.88 3.44 23.21
C ALA A 450 -33.90 2.76 22.24
N GLU A 451 -33.87 3.19 20.97
CA GLU A 451 -32.92 2.67 19.98
C GLU A 451 -31.47 2.97 20.36
N LEU A 452 -31.19 4.18 20.86
CA LEU A 452 -29.86 4.51 21.36
C LEU A 452 -29.49 3.66 22.59
N LYS A 453 -30.44 3.35 23.49
CA LYS A 453 -30.19 2.43 24.64
C LYS A 453 -29.85 1.03 24.18
N ALA A 454 -30.63 0.50 23.24
CA ALA A 454 -30.39 -0.81 22.66
C ALA A 454 -29.02 -0.88 21.97
N LEU A 455 -28.60 0.19 21.29
CA LEU A 455 -27.30 0.32 20.63
C LEU A 455 -26.13 0.06 21.60
N MET A 456 -26.21 0.65 22.80
CA MET A 456 -25.16 0.55 23.82
C MET A 456 -25.36 -0.60 24.82
N ASN A 457 -26.37 -1.45 24.61
CA ASN A 457 -26.56 -2.64 25.43
C ASN A 457 -25.57 -3.75 25.00
N GLN A 458 -24.79 -4.25 25.95
CA GLN A 458 -23.78 -5.29 25.70
C GLN A 458 -24.38 -6.66 25.34
N SER A 459 -25.65 -6.92 25.68
CA SER A 459 -26.35 -8.11 25.18
C SER A 459 -26.65 -8.03 23.68
N ASN A 460 -26.79 -6.80 23.15
CA ASN A 460 -27.11 -6.56 21.76
C ASN A 460 -25.84 -6.37 20.92
N ASN A 461 -24.87 -5.61 21.41
CA ASN A 461 -23.66 -5.26 20.67
C ASN A 461 -22.41 -5.44 21.54
N THR A 462 -21.42 -6.15 21.01
CA THR A 462 -20.06 -6.14 21.56
C THR A 462 -19.43 -4.77 21.36
N GLN A 463 -18.68 -4.30 22.35
CA GLN A 463 -18.10 -2.95 22.37
C GLN A 463 -16.59 -3.04 22.47
N THR A 464 -15.90 -2.64 21.41
CA THR A 464 -14.43 -2.57 21.38
C THR A 464 -14.00 -1.12 21.46
N LYS A 465 -13.12 -0.79 22.41
CA LYS A 465 -12.56 0.57 22.56
C LYS A 465 -11.57 0.84 21.43
N ILE A 466 -11.69 2.00 20.79
CA ILE A 466 -10.69 2.53 19.86
C ILE A 466 -9.98 3.69 20.57
N SER A 467 -8.71 3.49 20.94
CA SER A 467 -7.85 4.51 21.55
C SER A 467 -6.38 4.12 21.44
N THR A 468 -5.50 5.12 21.32
CA THR A 468 -4.05 4.96 21.54
C THR A 468 -3.74 5.22 23.01
N ILE A 469 -3.26 4.16 23.70
CA ILE A 469 -2.63 4.13 25.03
C ILE A 469 -3.59 3.96 26.25
N SER A 470 -3.42 2.82 26.92
CA SER A 470 -3.79 2.42 28.30
C SER A 470 -5.25 2.55 28.77
N GLY A 471 -5.99 1.43 28.78
CA GLY A 471 -7.02 1.03 29.78
C GLY A 471 -8.29 1.88 29.97
N ALA A 472 -8.18 3.20 29.97
CA ALA A 472 -9.22 4.22 29.98
C ALA A 472 -9.04 5.12 28.75
N PHE A 473 -10.06 5.87 28.32
CA PHE A 473 -9.88 6.87 27.26
C PHE A 473 -9.09 8.08 27.81
N PRO A 474 -7.78 8.26 27.48
CA PRO A 474 -7.09 9.50 27.82
C PRO A 474 -7.72 10.66 27.03
N PRO A 475 -7.57 11.93 27.46
CA PRO A 475 -7.98 13.08 26.68
C PRO A 475 -7.20 13.14 25.35
N GLY A 476 -7.72 12.51 24.31
CA GLY A 476 -7.26 12.61 22.93
C GLY A 476 -8.35 13.32 22.14
N THR A 477 -8.10 14.55 21.68
CA THR A 477 -9.13 15.34 20.99
C THR A 477 -9.56 14.63 19.71
N PHE A 478 -10.79 14.08 19.71
CA PHE A 478 -11.45 13.42 18.57
C PHE A 478 -10.84 12.09 18.10
N ALA A 479 -9.95 11.46 18.86
CA ALA A 479 -9.34 10.19 18.48
C ALA A 479 -10.06 8.94 19.06
N ASN A 480 -10.89 9.13 20.08
CA ASN A 480 -11.51 8.02 20.82
C ASN A 480 -12.91 7.67 20.29
N ALA A 481 -13.20 6.38 20.18
CA ALA A 481 -14.48 5.86 19.75
C ALA A 481 -14.77 4.47 20.35
N PHE A 482 -16.00 4.01 20.21
CA PHE A 482 -16.34 2.60 20.31
C PHE A 482 -16.57 2.01 18.91
N LEU A 483 -16.04 0.82 18.65
CA LEU A 483 -16.53 -0.05 17.59
C LEU A 483 -17.61 -0.95 18.18
N LEU A 484 -18.84 -0.76 17.74
CA LEU A 484 -19.97 -1.61 18.07
C LEU A 484 -20.08 -2.70 17.02
N THR A 485 -20.25 -3.95 17.43
CA THR A 485 -20.49 -5.09 16.53
C THR A 485 -21.62 -5.93 17.08
N SER A 486 -22.65 -6.16 16.27
CA SER A 486 -23.84 -6.93 16.63
C SER A 486 -23.45 -8.32 17.15
N THR A 487 -24.11 -8.75 18.23
CA THR A 487 -23.92 -10.09 18.82
C THR A 487 -24.57 -11.20 18.01
N ILE A 488 -25.46 -10.87 17.09
CA ILE A 488 -26.20 -11.84 16.25
C ILE A 488 -25.68 -11.89 14.80
N ASP A 489 -24.98 -10.85 14.33
CA ASP A 489 -24.31 -10.83 13.03
C ASP A 489 -23.11 -9.86 13.04
N SER A 490 -21.90 -10.41 12.96
CA SER A 490 -20.67 -9.61 12.99
C SER A 490 -20.49 -8.67 11.78
N ASN A 491 -21.29 -8.82 10.72
CA ASN A 491 -21.29 -7.91 9.58
C ASN A 491 -21.95 -6.56 9.91
N PHE A 492 -22.84 -6.52 10.92
CA PHE A 492 -23.45 -5.29 11.42
C PHE A 492 -22.56 -4.67 12.48
N LYS A 493 -21.73 -3.71 12.05
CA LYS A 493 -20.84 -2.96 12.93
C LYS A 493 -20.84 -1.48 12.60
N MET A 494 -20.52 -0.64 13.58
CA MET A 494 -20.41 0.81 13.40
C MET A 494 -19.44 1.43 14.40
N THR A 495 -18.75 2.47 13.96
CA THR A 495 -17.88 3.28 14.83
C THR A 495 -18.68 4.45 15.41
N VAL A 496 -18.59 4.62 16.73
CA VAL A 496 -19.29 5.63 17.52
C VAL A 496 -18.27 6.57 18.19
N PRO A 497 -17.96 7.73 17.57
CA PRO A 497 -16.97 8.66 18.10
C PRO A 497 -17.39 9.35 19.42
N LEU A 498 -16.42 9.52 20.32
CA LEU A 498 -16.61 10.28 21.57
C LEU A 498 -16.41 11.78 21.35
N ALA A 499 -17.31 12.36 20.55
CA ALA A 499 -17.19 13.73 20.05
C ALA A 499 -17.58 14.83 21.06
N GLY A 500 -18.01 14.48 22.28
CA GLY A 500 -18.47 15.43 23.30
C GLY A 500 -19.67 16.29 22.88
N ALA A 501 -19.93 17.34 23.66
CA ALA A 501 -21.00 18.31 23.42
C ALA A 501 -20.50 19.77 23.54
N ARG A 502 -21.25 20.69 22.92
CA ARG A 502 -21.06 22.14 23.01
C ARG A 502 -22.21 22.75 23.80
N ILE A 503 -21.95 23.19 25.03
CA ILE A 503 -22.96 23.78 25.92
C ILE A 503 -22.89 25.31 25.85
N ILE A 504 -24.05 25.95 25.76
CA ILE A 504 -24.23 27.39 25.91
C ILE A 504 -24.43 27.71 27.39
N THR A 505 -23.54 28.50 28.00
CA THR A 505 -23.56 28.77 29.45
C THR A 505 -24.23 30.08 29.86
N THR A 506 -24.69 30.90 28.91
CA THR A 506 -25.41 32.16 29.19
C THR A 506 -26.62 32.32 28.25
N ASN A 507 -27.73 32.84 28.79
CA ASN A 507 -29.02 32.97 28.10
C ASN A 507 -29.07 34.13 27.06
N THR A 508 -27.91 34.64 26.61
CA THR A 508 -27.83 35.80 25.72
C THR A 508 -27.03 35.45 24.46
N PRO A 509 -27.68 35.40 23.28
CA PRO A 509 -27.02 35.06 22.02
C PRO A 509 -26.33 36.31 21.46
N THR A 510 -25.14 36.63 21.95
CA THR A 510 -24.24 37.56 21.28
C THR A 510 -23.01 36.83 20.80
N SER A 511 -22.62 37.07 19.54
CA SER A 511 -21.45 36.49 18.90
C SER A 511 -20.19 36.71 19.75
N GLY A 512 -19.63 35.64 20.31
CA GLY A 512 -18.37 35.68 21.07
C GLY A 512 -18.39 35.10 22.50
N GLN A 513 -19.43 34.37 22.92
CA GLN A 513 -19.51 33.83 24.29
C GLN A 513 -18.59 32.64 24.56
N ALA A 514 -18.12 32.52 25.82
CA ALA A 514 -17.28 31.43 26.32
C ALA A 514 -18.08 30.12 26.36
N GLN A 515 -17.91 29.27 25.35
CA GLN A 515 -18.52 27.96 25.29
C GLN A 515 -17.64 26.90 25.94
N GLN A 516 -18.25 26.05 26.77
CA GLN A 516 -17.52 24.94 27.36
C GLN A 516 -17.65 23.69 26.48
N ASN A 517 -16.49 23.18 26.10
CA ASN A 517 -16.36 21.83 25.59
C ASN A 517 -16.50 20.85 26.74
N VAL A 518 -17.57 20.07 26.75
CA VAL A 518 -17.73 19.02 27.76
C VAL A 518 -17.21 17.72 27.16
N THR A 519 -16.20 17.15 27.83
CA THR A 519 -15.78 15.73 27.74
C THR A 519 -15.38 15.20 26.36
N ARG A 520 -14.80 16.00 25.48
CA ARG A 520 -14.23 15.53 24.19
C ARG A 520 -13.21 14.41 24.40
N GLY A 521 -13.34 13.35 23.61
CA GLY A 521 -12.49 12.16 23.74
C GLY A 521 -12.79 11.33 24.99
N ILE A 522 -13.66 11.80 25.89
CA ILE A 522 -14.04 11.09 27.12
C ILE A 522 -15.47 10.54 27.00
N SER A 523 -16.38 11.30 26.37
CA SER A 523 -17.76 10.88 26.14
C SER A 523 -18.30 11.27 24.76
N GLY A 524 -19.26 10.51 24.27
CA GLY A 524 -20.07 10.83 23.09
C GLY A 524 -21.47 11.25 23.51
N SER A 525 -21.96 12.39 23.02
CA SER A 525 -23.32 12.87 23.28
C SER A 525 -24.13 12.85 21.99
N TYR A 526 -25.23 12.10 21.99
CA TYR A 526 -26.03 11.80 20.82
C TYR A 526 -27.50 12.15 21.03
N TRP A 527 -28.03 13.04 20.19
CA TRP A 527 -29.43 13.40 20.27
C TRP A 527 -30.36 12.25 19.92
N SER A 528 -31.50 12.21 20.61
CA SER A 528 -32.66 11.40 20.21
C SER A 528 -33.77 12.27 19.62
N SER A 529 -34.76 11.62 19.01
CA SER A 529 -35.96 12.26 18.48
C SER A 529 -37.00 12.65 19.55
N GLU A 530 -36.68 12.49 20.83
CA GLU A 530 -37.65 12.63 21.94
C GLU A 530 -37.42 13.88 22.78
N ILE A 531 -38.53 14.43 23.30
CA ILE A 531 -38.56 15.56 24.23
C ILE A 531 -39.00 15.10 25.62
N SER A 532 -38.50 15.80 26.65
CA SER A 532 -38.89 15.62 28.05
C SER A 532 -39.10 17.00 28.68
N GLY A 533 -40.35 17.47 28.65
CA GLY A 533 -40.69 18.83 29.05
C GLY A 533 -40.11 19.85 28.07
N PHE A 534 -39.37 20.83 28.59
CA PHE A 534 -38.69 21.86 27.78
C PHE A 534 -37.30 21.44 27.25
N ASN A 535 -36.87 20.22 27.59
CA ASN A 535 -35.58 19.67 27.21
C ASN A 535 -35.75 18.55 26.19
N ALA A 536 -34.67 18.24 25.47
CA ALA A 536 -34.60 17.07 24.61
C ALA A 536 -33.84 15.93 25.28
N GLN A 537 -34.20 14.70 24.95
CA GLN A 537 -33.49 13.52 25.42
C GLN A 537 -32.29 13.21 24.55
N TYR A 538 -31.20 12.78 25.19
CA TYR A 538 -29.97 12.37 24.51
C TYR A 538 -29.29 11.25 25.27
N MET A 539 -28.40 10.57 24.55
CA MET A 539 -27.55 9.53 25.09
C MET A 539 -26.15 10.05 25.37
N VAL A 540 -25.62 9.73 26.55
CA VAL A 540 -24.18 9.85 26.84
C VAL A 540 -23.53 8.48 26.83
N ILE A 541 -22.45 8.37 26.08
CA ILE A 541 -21.63 7.17 25.91
C ILE A 541 -20.27 7.43 26.57
N THR A 542 -19.85 6.57 27.49
CA THR A 542 -18.59 6.68 28.26
C THR A 542 -17.96 5.32 28.49
N ASP A 543 -16.70 5.29 28.92
CA ASP A 543 -16.02 4.07 29.39
C ASP A 543 -16.45 3.65 30.80
N THR A 544 -16.66 4.62 31.70
CA THR A 544 -16.77 4.38 33.14
C THR A 544 -18.19 4.16 33.65
N SER A 545 -19.19 4.43 32.83
CA SER A 545 -20.59 4.18 33.15
C SER A 545 -21.33 3.62 31.93
N GLY A 546 -22.30 2.73 32.18
CA GLY A 546 -23.22 2.26 31.16
C GLY A 546 -23.99 3.42 30.50
N PRO A 547 -24.69 3.17 29.39
CA PRO A 547 -25.40 4.22 28.66
C PRO A 547 -26.41 4.94 29.55
N ASN A 548 -26.24 6.26 29.71
CA ASN A 548 -27.10 7.07 30.54
C ASN A 548 -28.05 7.91 29.68
N ASN A 549 -29.35 7.78 29.94
CA ASN A 549 -30.37 8.69 29.43
C ASN A 549 -30.24 10.04 30.15
N ASN A 550 -30.10 11.11 29.39
CA ASN A 550 -30.02 12.45 29.94
C ASN A 550 -31.02 13.37 29.23
N VAL A 551 -31.36 14.46 29.92
CA VAL A 551 -32.15 15.56 29.38
C VAL A 551 -31.26 16.79 29.25
N GLY A 552 -31.28 17.43 28.09
CA GLY A 552 -30.42 18.55 27.75
C GLY A 552 -31.22 19.70 27.19
N ALA A 553 -30.76 20.92 27.44
CA ALA A 553 -31.34 22.10 26.83
C ALA A 553 -31.23 21.99 25.31
N VAL A 554 -32.33 22.26 24.60
CA VAL A 554 -32.45 22.10 23.15
C VAL A 554 -31.46 22.95 22.34
N ASN A 555 -30.86 23.97 22.96
CA ASN A 555 -29.82 24.82 22.39
C ASN A 555 -28.39 24.27 22.52
N THR A 556 -28.23 23.04 23.05
CA THR A 556 -26.93 22.37 23.15
C THR A 556 -26.54 21.76 21.80
N GLY A 557 -25.29 21.94 21.37
CA GLY A 557 -24.77 21.28 20.17
C GLY A 557 -24.30 19.85 20.49
N MET A 558 -24.96 18.84 19.91
CA MET A 558 -24.56 17.43 20.05
C MET A 558 -24.53 16.73 18.69
N SER A 559 -23.95 15.53 18.65
CA SER A 559 -23.87 14.73 17.44
C SER A 559 -25.21 14.06 17.14
N VAL A 560 -25.50 13.86 15.84
CA VAL A 560 -26.64 13.07 15.36
C VAL A 560 -26.09 11.90 14.54
N ARG A 561 -26.60 10.70 14.80
CA ARG A 561 -26.29 9.48 14.06
C ARG A 561 -27.58 8.84 13.60
N CYS A 562 -27.93 9.03 12.33
CA CYS A 562 -29.24 8.64 11.85
C CYS A 562 -29.38 7.12 11.74
N ILE A 563 -30.60 6.64 11.98
CA ILE A 563 -31.02 5.25 11.80
C ILE A 563 -31.98 5.17 10.61
N GLN A 564 -31.95 4.06 9.88
CA GLN A 564 -32.92 3.81 8.82
C GLN A 564 -34.35 3.87 9.37
N ALA A 565 -35.24 4.59 8.67
CA ALA A 565 -36.66 4.64 9.02
C ALA A 565 -37.32 3.27 8.74
N ILE A 566 -38.20 2.82 9.64
CA ILE A 566 -39.11 1.71 9.33
C ILE A 566 -40.26 2.33 8.54
N ASN A 567 -40.45 1.86 7.31
CA ASN A 567 -41.62 2.23 6.50
C ASN A 567 -42.86 1.47 6.96
#